data_AF-A0A0F9Q614-F1
#
_entry.id   AF-A0A0F9Q614-F1
#
_cell.length_a   1.000
_cell.length_b   1.000
_cell.length_c   1.000
_cell.angle_alpha   90.00
_cell.angle_beta   90.00
_cell.angle_gamma   90.00
#
_symmetry.space_group_name_H-M   'P 1'
#
loop_
_entity.id
_entity.type
_entity.pdbx_description
1 polymer ?
#
loop_
_entity_poly.entity_id
_entity_poly.type
_entity_poly.pdbx_seq_one_letter_code
_entity_poly.pdbx_strand_id
1 'polypeptide(L)'
;MSRYTKEHYEGIAGLLAKYHASPGMCLDFADLFAADNPEVCRYCGDSPTAAKVRCVGHEGDPFHNFEGGFNREQFLEACGLETETEGAHEDVDTFGVLLERDSRGSLAASKSLPTKEGE
;
A
#
# COMPACT_ATOMS: atom_id res chain seq x y z
N MET A 1 24.94 6.89 5.16
CA MET A 1 24.76 5.89 4.09
C MET A 1 23.71 4.91 4.58
N SER A 2 22.69 4.64 3.76
CA SER A 2 21.65 3.65 4.03
C SER A 2 22.27 2.27 4.30
N ARG A 3 21.71 1.51 5.24
CA ARG A 3 22.08 0.11 5.47
C ARG A 3 21.53 -0.82 4.39
N TYR A 4 20.50 -0.37 3.68
CA TYR A 4 19.79 -1.14 2.66
C TYR A 4 20.02 -0.57 1.27
N THR A 5 20.12 -1.45 0.28
CA THR A 5 20.19 -1.08 -1.13
C THR A 5 18.79 -1.07 -1.74
N LYS A 6 18.67 -0.55 -2.96
CA LYS A 6 17.40 -0.53 -3.68
C LYS A 6 16.81 -1.93 -3.85
N GLU A 7 17.66 -2.90 -4.16
CA GLU A 7 17.28 -4.31 -4.35
C GLU A 7 16.74 -4.94 -3.06
N HIS A 8 17.22 -4.51 -1.88
CA HIS A 8 16.66 -4.95 -0.61
C HIS A 8 15.23 -4.47 -0.42
N TYR A 9 14.94 -3.21 -0.75
CA TYR A 9 13.59 -2.66 -0.63
C TYR A 9 12.61 -3.39 -1.56
N GLU A 10 13.00 -3.58 -2.83
CA GLU A 10 12.19 -4.30 -3.81
C GLU A 10 11.96 -5.76 -3.39
N GLY A 11 12.99 -6.43 -2.89
CA GLY A 11 12.88 -7.80 -2.39
C GLY A 11 11.94 -7.92 -1.19
N ILE A 12 12.01 -6.99 -0.23
CA ILE A 12 11.11 -6.98 0.93
C ILE A 12 9.68 -6.67 0.50
N ALA A 13 9.46 -5.68 -0.37
CA ALA A 13 8.13 -5.38 -0.90
C ALA A 13 7.50 -6.59 -1.60
N GLY A 14 8.28 -7.28 -2.44
CA GLY A 14 7.83 -8.50 -3.11
C GLY A 14 7.50 -9.64 -2.13
N LEU A 15 8.25 -9.77 -1.03
CA LEU A 15 7.92 -10.73 0.03
C LEU A 15 6.63 -10.34 0.77
N LEU A 16 6.47 -9.08 1.14
CA LEU A 16 5.26 -8.59 1.82
C LEU A 16 4.02 -8.81 0.95
N ALA A 17 4.11 -8.49 -0.34
CA ALA A 17 3.05 -8.75 -1.31
C ALA A 17 2.75 -10.25 -1.45
N LYS A 18 3.79 -11.09 -1.61
CA LYS A 18 3.66 -12.54 -1.77
C LYS A 18 2.97 -13.22 -0.58
N TYR A 19 3.20 -12.72 0.63
CA TYR A 19 2.62 -13.28 1.85
C TYR A 19 1.35 -12.54 2.32
N HIS A 20 0.80 -11.64 1.49
CA HIS A 20 -0.38 -10.84 1.81
C HIS A 20 -0.26 -10.15 3.18
N ALA A 21 0.90 -9.52 3.42
CA ALA A 21 1.11 -8.73 4.62
C ALA A 21 0.01 -7.66 4.75
N SER A 22 -0.35 -7.33 5.99
CA SER A 22 -1.35 -6.29 6.22
C SER A 22 -0.83 -4.94 5.72
N PRO A 23 -1.72 -4.04 5.25
CA PRO A 23 -1.33 -2.70 4.83
C PRO A 23 -0.51 -1.95 5.89
N GLY A 24 -0.90 -2.10 7.17
CA GLY A 24 -0.18 -1.52 8.30
C GLY A 24 1.29 -1.97 8.39
N MET A 25 1.56 -3.25 8.12
CA MET A 25 2.95 -3.75 8.12
C MET A 25 3.78 -3.12 7.00
N CYS A 26 3.22 -2.96 5.81
CA CYS A 26 3.91 -2.30 4.70
C CYS A 26 4.20 -0.83 5.02
N LEU A 27 3.27 -0.12 5.67
CA LEU A 27 3.46 1.25 6.13
C LEU A 27 4.58 1.34 7.18
N ASP A 28 4.59 0.45 8.17
CA ASP A 28 5.64 0.41 9.20
C ASP A 28 7.04 0.21 8.60
N PHE A 29 7.18 -0.71 7.64
CA PHE A 29 8.45 -0.91 6.92
C PHE A 29 8.84 0.31 6.08
N ALA A 30 7.88 0.93 5.41
CA ALA A 30 8.13 2.11 4.59
C ALA A 30 8.65 3.27 5.46
N ASP A 31 8.08 3.46 6.65
CA ASP A 31 8.51 4.49 7.59
C ASP A 31 9.89 4.17 8.21
N LEU A 32 10.18 2.89 8.49
CA LEU A 32 11.52 2.45 8.92
C LEU A 32 12.59 2.69 7.85
N PHE A 33 12.30 2.43 6.58
CA PHE A 33 13.23 2.66 5.49
C PHE A 33 13.43 4.14 5.20
N ALA A 34 12.38 4.96 5.32
CA ALA A 34 12.48 6.42 5.26
C ALA A 34 13.36 6.98 6.39
N ALA A 35 13.26 6.42 7.60
CA ALA A 35 14.10 6.83 8.73
C ALA A 35 15.59 6.42 8.57
N ASP A 36 15.87 5.26 7.96
CA ASP A 36 17.25 4.81 7.72
C ASP A 36 17.94 5.51 6.54
N ASN A 37 17.15 5.84 5.52
CA ASN A 37 17.61 6.52 4.32
C ASN A 37 16.83 7.82 4.10
N PRO A 38 17.04 8.84 4.94
CA PRO A 38 16.40 10.13 4.76
C PRO A 38 16.98 10.85 3.54
N GLU A 39 16.15 11.66 2.90
CA GLU A 39 16.63 12.66 1.94
C GLU A 39 17.47 13.72 2.66
N VAL A 40 18.60 14.09 2.06
CA VAL A 40 19.54 15.06 2.64
C VAL A 40 19.99 16.05 1.58
N CYS A 41 20.23 17.29 1.99
CA CYS A 41 20.75 18.29 1.08
C CYS A 41 22.19 17.93 0.68
N ARG A 42 22.46 17.87 -0.62
CA ARG A 42 23.78 17.56 -1.17
C ARG A 42 24.88 18.52 -0.69
N TYR A 43 24.50 19.75 -0.37
CA TYR A 43 25.44 20.83 -0.07
C TYR A 43 25.71 20.99 1.43
N CYS A 44 24.67 21.02 2.27
CA CYS A 44 24.83 21.22 3.71
C CYS A 44 24.57 19.97 4.56
N GLY A 45 23.99 18.91 4.00
CA GLY A 45 23.63 17.68 4.72
C GLY A 45 22.37 17.78 5.57
N ASP A 46 21.70 18.94 5.62
CA ASP A 46 20.44 19.08 6.35
C ASP A 46 19.33 18.22 5.72
N SER A 47 18.46 17.65 6.55
CA SER A 47 17.20 17.07 6.08
C SER A 47 16.18 18.18 5.77
N PRO A 48 15.19 17.95 4.90
CA PRO A 48 14.19 18.98 4.58
C PRO A 48 13.37 19.45 5.78
N THR A 49 13.22 18.61 6.80
CA THR A 49 12.58 18.96 8.07
C THR A 49 13.45 19.83 8.99
N ALA A 50 14.79 19.76 8.86
CA ALA A 50 15.74 20.52 9.67
C ALA A 50 16.36 21.70 8.91
N ALA A 51 16.19 21.75 7.59
CA ALA A 51 16.77 22.73 6.71
C ALA A 51 16.29 24.14 7.06
N LYS A 52 17.24 25.07 7.13
CA LYS A 52 16.93 26.49 7.24
C LYS A 52 16.37 26.98 5.91
N VAL A 53 15.80 28.18 5.90
CA VAL A 53 15.28 28.81 4.66
C VAL A 53 16.37 28.98 3.59
N ARG A 54 17.65 29.05 3.99
CA ARG A 54 18.79 29.14 3.07
C ARG A 54 19.81 28.06 3.33
N CYS A 55 20.29 27.47 2.23
CA CYS A 55 21.42 26.56 2.21
C CYS A 55 22.72 27.36 2.40
N VAL A 56 23.44 27.07 3.48
CA VAL A 56 24.73 27.71 3.78
C VAL A 56 25.90 26.95 3.15
N GLY A 57 25.65 25.74 2.62
CA GLY A 57 26.68 24.85 2.08
C GLY A 57 27.04 25.08 0.60
N HIS A 58 26.40 26.03 -0.09
CA HIS A 58 26.59 26.25 -1.52
C HIS A 58 26.86 27.73 -1.83
N GLU A 59 28.06 28.03 -2.33
CA GLU A 59 28.43 29.38 -2.78
C GLU A 59 27.84 29.65 -4.16
N GLY A 60 26.58 30.07 -4.21
CA GLY A 60 25.95 30.59 -5.43
C GLY A 60 24.43 30.49 -5.42
N ASP A 61 23.93 29.29 -5.15
CA ASP A 61 22.50 29.04 -5.02
C ASP A 61 22.13 28.89 -3.53
N PRO A 62 21.35 29.81 -2.95
CA PRO A 62 20.91 29.74 -1.57
C PRO A 62 19.83 28.67 -1.32
N PHE A 63 19.36 27.94 -2.34
CA PHE A 63 18.36 26.90 -2.20
C PHE A 63 18.98 25.53 -1.88
N HIS A 64 18.25 24.72 -1.11
CA HIS A 64 18.64 23.36 -0.82
C HIS A 64 18.33 22.46 -2.02
N ASN A 65 19.31 21.66 -2.43
CA ASN A 65 19.09 20.55 -3.37
C ASN A 65 19.14 19.24 -2.59
N PHE A 66 17.97 18.63 -2.35
CA PHE A 66 17.83 17.37 -1.64
C PHE A 66 18.01 16.20 -2.61
N GLU A 67 18.89 15.27 -2.26
CA GLU A 67 19.16 14.07 -3.04
C GLU A 67 19.13 12.83 -2.13
N GLY A 68 18.94 11.67 -2.75
CA GLY A 68 18.79 10.41 -2.03
C GLY A 68 17.38 10.24 -1.48
N GLY A 69 17.28 9.57 -0.35
CA GLY A 69 15.98 9.22 0.22
C GLY A 69 15.46 7.86 -0.24
N PHE A 70 14.69 7.23 0.62
CA PHE A 70 13.87 6.07 0.27
C PHE A 70 12.56 6.54 -0.39
N ASN A 71 12.22 5.97 -1.55
CA ASN A 71 10.96 6.27 -2.23
C ASN A 71 9.83 5.46 -1.61
N ARG A 72 9.11 6.09 -0.69
CA ARG A 72 7.99 5.50 0.05
C ARG A 72 6.86 5.04 -0.88
N GLU A 73 6.50 5.85 -1.86
CA GLU A 73 5.39 5.58 -2.76
C GLU A 73 5.66 4.34 -3.62
N GLN A 74 6.85 4.27 -4.22
CA GLN A 74 7.26 3.13 -5.04
C GLN A 74 7.29 1.83 -4.24
N PHE A 75 7.70 1.88 -2.97
CA PHE A 75 7.70 0.69 -2.12
C PHE A 75 6.28 0.21 -1.79
N LEU A 76 5.36 1.13 -1.48
CA LEU A 76 3.97 0.80 -1.17
C LEU A 76 3.25 0.25 -2.41
N GLU A 77 3.49 0.84 -3.58
CA GLU A 77 3.00 0.30 -4.85
C GLU A 77 3.51 -1.13 -5.09
N ALA A 78 4.80 -1.38 -4.84
CA ALA A 78 5.38 -2.73 -4.92
C ALA A 78 4.81 -3.72 -3.87
N CYS A 79 4.28 -3.20 -2.76
CA CYS A 79 3.51 -3.99 -1.78
C CYS A 79 2.07 -4.27 -2.24
N GLY A 80 1.64 -3.71 -3.38
CA GLY A 80 0.26 -3.80 -3.87
C GLY A 80 -0.69 -2.83 -3.17
N LEU A 81 -0.16 -1.80 -2.50
CA LEU A 81 -0.96 -0.73 -1.92
C LEU A 81 -0.98 0.45 -2.90
N GLU A 82 -2.16 0.79 -3.37
CA GLU A 82 -2.35 2.05 -4.08
C GLU A 82 -2.07 3.17 -3.09
N THR A 83 -1.09 4.02 -3.39
CA THR A 83 -0.98 5.28 -2.67
C THR A 83 -2.16 6.12 -3.10
N GLU A 84 -3.19 6.18 -2.26
CA GLU A 84 -4.31 7.10 -2.46
C GLU A 84 -3.73 8.52 -2.52
N THR A 85 -3.44 8.97 -3.73
CA THR A 85 -3.20 10.38 -4.02
C THR A 85 -4.54 11.05 -3.83
N GLU A 86 -4.61 11.97 -2.86
CA GLU A 86 -5.82 12.64 -2.40
C GLU A 86 -6.80 12.94 -3.55
N GLY A 87 -7.88 12.14 -3.61
CA GLY A 87 -8.83 12.18 -4.72
C GLY A 87 -9.99 11.23 -4.53
N ALA A 88 -10.94 11.66 -3.68
CA ALA A 88 -12.29 11.11 -3.50
C ALA A 88 -12.43 9.82 -2.65
N HIS A 89 -12.77 10.07 -1.39
CA HIS A 89 -13.69 9.28 -0.58
C HIS A 89 -14.90 8.80 -1.41
N GLU A 90 -14.96 7.51 -1.73
CA GLU A 90 -16.23 6.75 -1.76
C GLU A 90 -15.97 5.30 -1.29
N ASP A 91 -16.55 4.98 -0.14
CA ASP A 91 -16.70 3.64 0.40
C ASP A 91 -17.39 2.72 -0.62
N VAL A 92 -16.70 1.69 -1.10
CA VAL A 92 -17.38 0.51 -1.65
C VAL A 92 -16.68 -0.76 -1.16
N ASP A 93 -17.24 -1.32 -0.08
CA ASP A 93 -17.20 -2.76 0.17
C ASP A 93 -17.61 -3.52 -1.09
N THR A 94 -16.70 -4.26 -1.72
CA THR A 94 -17.07 -5.34 -2.62
C THR A 94 -16.22 -6.56 -2.34
N PHE A 95 -16.73 -7.35 -1.39
CA PHE A 95 -16.37 -8.74 -1.14
C PHE A 95 -16.71 -9.57 -2.39
N GLY A 96 -15.77 -9.64 -3.34
CA GLY A 96 -15.90 -10.40 -4.59
C GLY A 96 -15.17 -11.73 -4.54
N VAL A 97 -15.45 -12.60 -3.55
CA VAL A 97 -15.04 -14.02 -3.63
C VAL A 97 -16.27 -14.84 -4.02
N LEU A 98 -16.49 -14.96 -5.32
CA LEU A 98 -17.45 -15.87 -5.92
C LEU A 98 -16.83 -17.27 -5.90
N LEU A 99 -16.98 -18.00 -4.79
CA LEU A 99 -16.69 -19.43 -4.76
C LEU A 99 -17.76 -20.16 -5.58
N GLU A 100 -17.40 -20.52 -6.80
CA GLU A 100 -18.09 -21.53 -7.58
C GLU A 100 -18.16 -22.84 -6.79
N ARG A 101 -19.38 -23.23 -6.41
CA ARG A 101 -19.70 -24.61 -6.01
C ARG A 101 -20.89 -25.10 -6.80
N ASP A 102 -20.55 -25.67 -7.94
CA ASP A 102 -21.36 -26.63 -8.66
C ASP A 102 -21.63 -27.84 -7.75
N SER A 103 -22.89 -28.11 -7.41
CA SER A 103 -23.36 -29.38 -6.86
C SER A 103 -24.87 -29.49 -6.99
N ARG A 104 -25.28 -30.03 -8.14
CA ARG A 104 -26.53 -30.75 -8.44
C ARG A 104 -27.31 -31.20 -7.19
N GLY A 105 -28.54 -30.70 -7.05
CA GLY A 105 -29.45 -31.15 -5.99
C GLY A 105 -30.86 -30.55 -6.03
N SER A 106 -31.64 -30.90 -7.06
CA SER A 106 -33.13 -31.03 -7.07
C SER A 106 -33.97 -30.05 -6.22
N LEU A 107 -34.55 -29.03 -6.87
CA LEU A 107 -35.63 -28.21 -6.32
C LEU A 107 -37.01 -28.81 -6.63
N ALA A 108 -37.69 -29.20 -5.55
CA ALA A 108 -39.13 -29.09 -5.27
C ALA A 108 -40.14 -29.33 -6.41
N ALA A 109 -40.94 -30.39 -6.26
CA ALA A 109 -42.28 -30.49 -6.83
C ALA A 109 -43.27 -30.95 -5.75
N SER A 110 -43.65 -30.04 -4.84
CA SER A 110 -44.80 -30.25 -3.96
C SER A 110 -46.05 -29.68 -4.62
N LYS A 111 -46.68 -30.49 -5.49
CA LYS A 111 -48.06 -30.27 -5.95
C LYS A 111 -49.00 -30.53 -4.78
N SER A 112 -49.61 -29.49 -4.23
CA SER A 112 -50.80 -29.65 -3.37
C SER A 112 -52.02 -29.70 -4.28
N LEU A 113 -52.67 -30.87 -4.35
CA LEU A 113 -53.96 -31.10 -5.01
C LEU A 113 -55.12 -30.76 -4.06
N PRO A 114 -56.32 -30.42 -4.59
CA PRO A 114 -57.46 -29.98 -3.78
C PRO A 114 -58.41 -31.13 -3.37
N THR A 115 -59.04 -30.94 -2.19
CA THR A 115 -60.40 -31.34 -1.70
C THR A 115 -61.10 -32.62 -2.19
N LYS A 116 -61.65 -33.40 -1.22
CA LYS A 116 -63.09 -33.77 -1.05
C LYS A 116 -63.26 -34.83 0.06
N GLU A 117 -64.04 -34.54 1.11
CA GLU A 117 -65.45 -34.94 1.36
C GLU A 117 -65.63 -36.37 1.93
N GLY A 118 -66.25 -36.45 3.12
CA GLY A 118 -67.28 -37.41 3.53
C GLY A 118 -66.89 -38.87 3.81
N GLU A 119 -66.98 -39.29 5.08
CA GLU A 119 -68.08 -40.12 5.62
C GLU A 119 -68.09 -40.09 7.15
#